data_AF-A0A9W7DNL5-F1
#
_entry.id   AF-A0A9W7DNL5-F1
#
_cell.length_a   1.000
_cell.length_b   1.000
_cell.length_c   1.000
_cell.angle_alpha   90.00
_cell.angle_beta   90.00
_cell.angle_gamma   90.00
#
_symmetry.space_group_name_H-M   'P 1'
#
loop_
_entity.id
_entity.type
_entity.pdbx_description
1 polymer ?
#
loop_
_entity_poly.entity_id
_entity_poly.type
_entity_poly.pdbx_seq_one_letter_code
_entity_poly.pdbx_strand_id
1 'polypeptide(L)'
;MNSWCIAFMVFSTCLINCEPHILHKQYSRKIFFQHTAATFTAATVVVPTMVSLLPRSVSAAALPSPEEAVATLESARTTLAFLLTNWEKTVIDCSTADVSRDLLETQNKEQLLEKAKTFALFDKDAAVLSCKESNSKVRTFITRLKRLDGQFSGAKLVVIDKEGDIERYFDLVDRYNNALSAANSASYTASMDFSSLNANKMDTSLNKEDQQLSGGSDNMDNTKIELRTALEAITEITEMLK
;
A
#
# COMPACT_ATOMS: atom_id res chain seq x y z
N MET A 1 -52.15 12.25 24.09
CA MET A 1 -50.85 12.41 23.38
C MET A 1 -49.79 11.98 24.37
N ASN A 2 -49.45 10.70 24.39
CA ASN A 2 -48.71 10.08 25.49
C ASN A 2 -47.29 9.72 25.05
N SER A 3 -46.35 10.38 25.74
CA SER A 3 -44.91 10.18 25.78
C SER A 3 -44.54 8.85 26.42
N TRP A 4 -43.74 8.03 25.74
CA TRP A 4 -43.07 6.86 26.34
C TRP A 4 -41.60 6.84 25.90
N CYS A 5 -40.74 7.41 26.75
CA CYS A 5 -39.31 7.10 26.78
C CYS A 5 -39.14 5.80 27.59
N ILE A 6 -38.57 4.76 26.98
CA ILE A 6 -38.13 3.57 27.70
C ILE A 6 -36.61 3.52 27.61
N ALA A 7 -35.95 3.81 28.73
CA ALA A 7 -34.53 3.54 28.92
C ALA A 7 -34.40 2.18 29.62
N PHE A 8 -33.80 1.20 28.94
CA PHE A 8 -33.38 -0.07 29.55
C PHE A 8 -31.89 -0.01 29.83
N MET A 9 -31.52 0.09 31.10
CA MET A 9 -30.22 -0.34 31.60
C MET A 9 -30.28 -1.86 31.82
N VAL A 10 -29.32 -2.59 31.27
CA VAL A 10 -29.03 -3.97 31.68
C VAL A 10 -27.53 -4.09 31.94
N PHE A 11 -27.20 -4.23 33.22
CA PHE A 11 -25.93 -4.77 33.71
C PHE A 11 -25.91 -6.28 33.43
N SER A 12 -24.86 -6.79 32.79
CA SER A 12 -24.57 -8.22 32.77
C SER A 12 -23.09 -8.45 33.09
N THR A 13 -22.88 -9.16 34.20
CA THR A 13 -21.61 -9.57 34.80
C THR A 13 -20.91 -10.65 33.96
N CYS A 14 -19.72 -10.37 33.44
CA CYS A 14 -18.85 -11.39 32.85
C CYS A 14 -18.08 -12.15 33.94
N LEU A 15 -18.41 -13.43 34.11
CA LEU A 15 -17.59 -14.40 34.81
C LEU A 15 -16.40 -14.80 33.92
N ILE A 16 -15.21 -14.61 34.45
CA ILE A 16 -13.93 -14.92 33.84
C ILE A 16 -13.68 -16.42 33.98
N ASN A 17 -13.53 -17.13 32.86
CA ASN A 17 -12.85 -18.41 32.85
C ASN A 17 -12.03 -18.51 31.56
N CYS A 18 -10.71 -18.41 31.68
CA CYS A 18 -9.80 -18.57 30.55
C CYS A 18 -8.62 -19.43 30.98
N GLU A 19 -8.62 -20.67 30.50
CA GLU A 19 -7.56 -21.67 30.64
C GLU A 19 -6.49 -21.43 29.55
N PRO A 20 -5.18 -21.60 29.83
CA PRO A 20 -4.13 -21.24 28.89
C PRO A 20 -3.75 -22.40 27.95
N HIS A 21 -3.87 -22.19 26.64
CA HIS A 21 -3.22 -23.06 25.64
C HIS A 21 -1.88 -22.49 25.17
N ILE A 22 -0.92 -23.41 25.14
CA ILE A 22 0.52 -23.28 24.97
C ILE A 22 0.90 -22.93 23.53
N LEU A 23 1.66 -21.85 23.33
CA LEU A 23 2.29 -21.50 22.05
C LEU A 23 3.66 -22.16 21.92
N HIS A 24 3.74 -23.18 21.07
CA HIS A 24 5.00 -23.80 20.63
C HIS A 24 5.54 -23.03 19.41
N LYS A 25 6.55 -22.17 19.62
CA LYS A 25 7.22 -21.45 18.51
C LYS A 25 8.50 -22.19 18.12
N GLN A 26 8.44 -22.88 16.98
CA GLN A 26 9.58 -23.51 16.33
C GLN A 26 10.51 -22.49 15.67
N TYR A 27 11.79 -22.85 15.69
CA TYR A 27 12.97 -22.22 15.11
C TYR A 27 12.84 -21.93 13.60
N SER A 28 13.52 -20.87 13.13
CA SER A 28 14.40 -21.02 11.96
C SER A 28 15.46 -19.93 11.86
N ARG A 29 16.60 -20.37 11.35
CA ARG A 29 17.95 -19.81 11.43
C ARG A 29 18.16 -18.74 10.36
N LYS A 30 18.87 -17.65 10.70
CA LYS A 30 19.81 -17.03 9.75
C LYS A 30 21.12 -16.68 10.46
N ILE A 31 22.14 -17.41 10.00
CA ILE A 31 23.56 -17.18 10.17
C ILE A 31 23.89 -15.86 9.46
N PHE A 32 24.62 -14.97 10.12
CA PHE A 32 25.38 -13.94 9.41
C PHE A 32 26.75 -13.77 10.07
N PHE A 33 27.77 -13.95 9.26
CA PHE A 33 29.18 -13.79 9.58
C PHE A 33 29.46 -12.36 10.03
N GLN A 34 30.10 -12.21 11.19
CA GLN A 34 30.74 -10.97 11.61
C GLN A 34 32.26 -11.15 11.51
N HIS A 35 32.90 -10.34 10.67
CA HIS A 35 34.32 -10.06 10.78
C HIS A 35 34.53 -8.56 11.05
N THR A 36 35.00 -8.32 12.28
CA THR A 36 36.10 -7.42 12.68
C THR A 36 36.00 -5.89 12.62
N ALA A 37 36.10 -5.35 13.84
CA ALA A 37 37.05 -4.33 14.31
C ALA A 37 36.72 -2.83 14.15
N ALA A 38 36.35 -2.20 15.27
CA ALA A 38 37.19 -1.19 15.93
C ALA A 38 36.56 -0.79 17.27
N THR A 39 37.28 -1.07 18.35
CA THR A 39 36.96 -0.67 19.73
C THR A 39 37.20 0.83 19.93
N PHE A 40 36.14 1.58 20.19
CA PHE A 40 36.23 2.88 20.86
C PHE A 40 35.69 2.75 22.29
N THR A 41 36.60 2.78 23.26
CA THR A 41 36.28 2.86 24.69
C THR A 41 35.88 4.28 25.04
N ALA A 42 34.58 4.57 24.96
CA ALA A 42 33.97 5.74 25.59
C ALA A 42 33.25 5.28 26.87
N ALA A 43 33.74 5.75 28.02
CA ALA A 43 33.11 5.53 29.32
C ALA A 43 31.75 6.26 29.35
N THR A 44 30.70 5.52 29.03
CA THR A 44 29.31 5.99 29.15
C THR A 44 28.83 5.67 30.56
N VAL A 45 28.52 6.72 31.32
CA VAL A 45 27.84 6.61 32.60
C VAL A 45 26.45 6.06 32.34
N VAL A 46 26.26 4.77 32.65
CA VAL A 46 24.97 4.08 32.55
C VAL A 46 24.08 4.61 33.67
N VAL A 47 23.28 5.64 33.36
CA VAL A 47 22.18 6.08 34.24
C VAL A 47 21.06 5.05 34.08
N PRO A 48 20.69 4.28 35.14
CA PRO A 48 19.60 3.33 35.06
C PRO A 48 18.29 4.09 34.89
N THR A 49 17.87 4.25 33.64
CA THR A 49 16.58 4.82 33.30
C THR A 49 15.56 3.72 33.55
N MET A 50 14.87 3.78 34.68
CA MET A 50 13.75 2.89 34.96
C MET A 50 12.62 3.21 33.99
N VAL A 51 12.65 2.57 32.82
CA VAL A 51 11.55 2.58 31.86
C VAL A 51 10.38 1.90 32.56
N SER A 52 9.44 2.72 33.02
CA SER A 52 8.17 2.27 33.56
C SER A 52 7.44 1.49 32.46
N LEU A 53 7.54 0.17 32.52
CA LEU A 53 6.76 -0.77 31.72
C LEU A 53 5.32 -0.77 32.26
N LEU A 54 4.63 0.37 32.16
CA LEU A 54 3.20 0.40 32.36
C LEU A 54 2.58 -0.48 31.26
N PRO A 55 1.84 -1.54 31.61
CA PRO A 55 1.16 -2.35 30.63
C PRO A 55 0.21 -1.43 29.88
N ARG A 56 0.54 -1.14 28.61
CA ARG A 56 -0.35 -0.44 27.70
C ARG A 56 -1.58 -1.34 27.58
N SER A 57 -2.69 -0.93 28.21
CA SER A 57 -3.98 -1.58 28.04
C SER A 57 -4.29 -1.56 26.55
N VAL A 58 -4.09 -2.70 25.89
CA VAL A 58 -4.50 -2.89 24.50
C VAL A 58 -6.03 -2.91 24.57
N SER A 59 -6.63 -1.75 24.32
CA SER A 59 -8.08 -1.67 24.19
C SER A 59 -8.45 -2.60 23.06
N ALA A 60 -9.15 -3.69 23.37
CA ALA A 60 -9.74 -4.56 22.37
C ALA A 60 -10.65 -3.67 21.52
N ALA A 61 -10.23 -3.41 20.28
CA ALA A 61 -11.07 -2.68 19.35
C ALA A 61 -12.36 -3.50 19.20
N ALA A 62 -13.50 -2.87 19.47
CA ALA A 62 -14.78 -3.52 19.27
C ALA A 62 -14.83 -4.04 17.82
N LEU A 63 -15.20 -5.31 17.67
CA LEU A 63 -15.40 -5.89 16.34
C LEU A 63 -16.49 -5.07 15.62
N PRO A 64 -16.30 -4.75 14.32
CA PRO A 64 -17.33 -4.05 13.56
C PRO A 64 -18.60 -4.90 13.55
N SER A 65 -19.76 -4.24 13.49
CA SER A 65 -21.01 -4.98 13.31
C SER A 65 -20.97 -5.75 11.98
N PRO A 66 -21.65 -6.90 11.86
CA PRO A 66 -21.63 -7.68 10.61
C PRO A 66 -22.10 -6.85 9.40
N GLU A 67 -23.10 -6.00 9.58
CA GLU A 67 -23.63 -5.10 8.55
C GLU A 67 -22.59 -4.05 8.11
N GLU A 68 -21.89 -3.42 9.06
CA GLU A 68 -20.81 -2.46 8.78
C GLU A 68 -19.63 -3.14 8.08
N ALA A 69 -19.31 -4.37 8.49
CA ALA A 69 -18.26 -5.16 7.88
C ALA A 69 -18.58 -5.47 6.41
N VAL A 70 -19.80 -5.94 6.11
CA VAL A 70 -20.26 -6.20 4.73
C VAL A 70 -20.20 -4.93 3.89
N ALA A 71 -20.75 -3.82 4.38
CA ALA A 71 -20.72 -2.53 3.66
C ALA A 71 -19.29 -2.05 3.38
N THR A 72 -18.37 -2.27 4.33
CA THR A 72 -16.95 -1.92 4.15
C THR A 72 -16.29 -2.80 3.09
N LEU A 73 -16.60 -4.10 3.05
CA LEU A 73 -16.07 -5.01 2.02
C LEU A 73 -16.59 -4.67 0.62
N GLU A 74 -17.86 -4.27 0.48
CA GLU A 74 -18.40 -3.77 -0.80
C GLU A 74 -17.74 -2.46 -1.23
N SER A 75 -17.49 -1.55 -0.28
CA SER A 75 -16.74 -0.32 -0.53
C SER A 75 -15.30 -0.61 -0.96
N ALA A 76 -14.64 -1.60 -0.35
CA ALA A 76 -13.32 -2.05 -0.76
C ALA A 76 -13.31 -2.65 -2.18
N ARG A 77 -14.31 -3.50 -2.51
CA ARG A 77 -14.50 -4.06 -3.86
C ARG A 77 -14.65 -2.96 -4.91
N THR A 78 -15.52 -1.99 -4.67
CA THR A 78 -15.75 -0.87 -5.60
C THR A 78 -14.53 0.02 -5.75
N THR A 79 -13.81 0.28 -4.65
CA THR A 79 -12.54 1.03 -4.68
C THR A 79 -11.47 0.32 -5.51
N LEU A 80 -11.34 -1.00 -5.37
CA LEU A 80 -10.37 -1.80 -6.10
C LEU A 80 -10.73 -1.89 -7.60
N ALA A 81 -12.02 -2.03 -7.93
CA ALA A 81 -12.50 -1.96 -9.30
C ALA A 81 -12.21 -0.57 -9.93
N PHE A 82 -12.50 0.51 -9.20
CA PHE A 82 -12.22 1.87 -9.65
C PHE A 82 -10.74 2.09 -9.94
N LEU A 83 -9.85 1.62 -9.06
CA LEU A 83 -8.40 1.69 -9.26
C LEU A 83 -7.97 0.97 -10.54
N LEU A 84 -8.49 -0.23 -10.80
CA LEU A 84 -8.16 -1.02 -12.00
C LEU A 84 -8.71 -0.40 -13.28
N THR A 85 -9.92 0.17 -13.26
CA THR A 85 -10.50 0.89 -14.41
C THR A 85 -9.74 2.17 -14.72
N ASN A 86 -9.21 2.85 -13.70
CA ASN A 86 -8.46 4.09 -13.86
C ASN A 86 -6.94 3.89 -13.71
N TRP A 87 -6.45 2.69 -14.04
CA TRP A 87 -5.06 2.31 -13.82
C TRP A 87 -4.07 3.31 -14.45
N GLU A 88 -4.20 3.56 -15.75
CA GLU A 88 -3.30 4.44 -16.50
C GLU A 88 -3.23 5.87 -15.93
N LYS A 89 -4.38 6.42 -15.55
CA LYS A 89 -4.46 7.75 -14.93
C LYS A 89 -3.90 7.78 -13.50
N THR A 90 -3.90 6.64 -12.82
CA THR A 90 -3.45 6.53 -11.44
C THR A 90 -1.94 6.33 -11.34
N VAL A 91 -1.36 5.59 -12.29
CA VAL A 91 0.09 5.34 -12.34
C VAL A 91 0.87 6.46 -13.01
N ILE A 92 0.27 7.23 -13.93
CA ILE A 92 0.96 8.35 -14.57
C ILE A 92 0.79 9.60 -13.71
N ASP A 93 1.90 10.15 -13.22
CA ASP A 93 1.94 11.45 -12.54
C ASP A 93 2.62 12.47 -13.45
N CYS A 94 1.81 13.32 -14.06
CA CYS A 94 2.29 14.42 -14.88
C CYS A 94 2.50 15.64 -13.99
N SER A 95 3.76 16.00 -13.79
CA SER A 95 4.15 17.27 -13.16
C SER A 95 4.63 18.24 -14.24
N THR A 96 4.33 19.52 -14.09
CA THR A 96 5.02 20.55 -14.87
C THR A 96 6.50 20.44 -14.58
N ALA A 97 7.32 20.23 -15.62
CA ALA A 97 8.75 20.05 -15.46
C ALA A 97 9.33 21.27 -14.73
N ASP A 98 9.90 21.05 -13.55
CA ASP A 98 10.57 22.11 -12.80
C ASP A 98 11.87 22.43 -13.55
N VAL A 99 11.94 23.62 -14.14
CA VAL A 99 13.10 24.04 -14.92
C VAL A 99 14.28 24.15 -13.96
N SER A 100 15.32 23.33 -14.17
CA SER A 100 16.49 23.31 -13.28
C SER A 100 17.02 24.72 -13.07
N ARG A 101 17.09 25.13 -11.80
CA ARG A 101 17.44 26.50 -11.40
C ARG A 101 18.88 26.87 -11.82
N ASP A 102 19.75 25.87 -11.96
CA ASP A 102 21.12 26.03 -12.44
C ASP A 102 21.19 26.47 -13.92
N LEU A 103 20.19 26.07 -14.72
CA LEU A 103 20.00 26.57 -16.08
C LEU A 103 19.47 28.01 -16.09
N LEU A 104 18.95 28.53 -14.98
CA LEU A 104 18.53 29.94 -14.86
C LEU A 104 19.60 30.84 -14.25
N GLU A 105 20.59 30.27 -13.55
CA GLU A 105 21.66 31.01 -12.87
C GLU A 105 22.94 31.22 -13.71
N THR A 106 23.13 30.48 -14.82
CA THR A 106 24.29 30.67 -15.70
C THR A 106 24.13 31.91 -16.61
N GLN A 107 25.21 32.67 -16.76
CA GLN A 107 25.28 34.00 -17.40
C GLN A 107 24.84 34.09 -18.89
N ASN A 108 24.48 32.98 -19.53
CA ASN A 108 24.04 32.95 -20.94
C ASN A 108 22.52 33.06 -21.09
N LYS A 109 21.92 34.06 -20.43
CA LYS A 109 20.49 34.36 -20.49
C LYS A 109 19.97 34.44 -21.94
N GLU A 110 20.77 34.96 -22.85
CA GLU A 110 20.44 35.13 -24.27
C GLU A 110 20.39 33.80 -25.03
N GLN A 111 21.35 32.89 -24.82
CA GLN A 111 21.33 31.57 -25.46
C GLN A 111 20.22 30.67 -24.90
N LEU A 112 19.89 30.82 -23.62
CA LEU A 112 18.76 30.14 -23.00
C LEU A 112 17.43 30.66 -23.52
N LEU A 113 17.29 31.97 -23.71
CA LEU A 113 16.09 32.58 -24.32
C LEU A 113 15.93 32.19 -25.80
N GLU A 114 17.01 32.01 -26.55
CA GLU A 114 16.92 31.51 -27.93
C GLU A 114 16.53 30.04 -27.97
N LYS A 115 17.19 29.18 -27.19
CA LYS A 115 16.84 27.76 -27.14
C LYS A 115 15.44 27.52 -26.59
N ALA A 116 15.04 28.27 -25.56
CA ALA A 116 13.70 28.21 -24.98
C ALA A 116 12.64 28.99 -25.79
N LYS A 117 13.01 29.68 -26.87
CA LYS A 117 12.04 30.08 -27.92
C LYS A 117 11.79 28.94 -28.91
N THR A 118 12.81 28.13 -29.20
CA THR A 118 12.66 26.95 -30.09
C THR A 118 12.03 25.74 -29.41
N PHE A 119 12.28 25.52 -28.11
CA PHE A 119 11.47 24.64 -27.28
C PHE A 119 10.32 25.49 -26.76
N ALA A 120 9.07 25.15 -27.03
CA ALA A 120 7.88 25.94 -26.67
C ALA A 120 7.62 26.13 -25.15
N LEU A 121 8.66 26.30 -24.33
CA LEU A 121 8.64 26.37 -22.87
C LEU A 121 7.93 27.60 -22.30
N PHE A 122 7.64 28.62 -23.12
CA PHE A 122 7.07 29.91 -22.67
C PHE A 122 5.70 30.25 -23.25
N ASP A 123 5.16 29.46 -24.17
CA ASP A 123 3.73 29.57 -24.45
C ASP A 123 2.98 28.96 -23.26
N LYS A 124 2.09 29.74 -22.63
CA LYS A 124 1.29 29.30 -21.48
C LYS A 124 0.46 28.05 -21.79
N ASP A 125 0.24 27.77 -23.07
CA ASP A 125 -0.48 26.61 -23.58
C ASP A 125 0.45 25.42 -23.93
N ALA A 126 1.78 25.59 -23.86
CA ALA A 126 2.79 24.59 -24.22
C ALA A 126 3.76 24.27 -23.06
N ALA A 127 3.26 24.34 -21.82
CA ALA A 127 4.01 23.88 -20.65
C ALA A 127 4.42 22.41 -20.86
N VAL A 128 5.74 22.16 -20.84
CA VAL A 128 6.29 20.81 -21.00
C VAL A 128 5.91 19.99 -19.77
N LEU A 129 4.89 19.16 -19.91
CA LEU A 129 4.48 18.20 -18.89
C LEU A 129 5.50 17.05 -18.89
N SER A 130 6.20 16.90 -17.78
CA SER A 130 7.01 15.70 -17.53
C SER A 130 6.12 14.68 -16.83
N CYS A 131 5.67 13.70 -17.60
CA CYS A 131 4.90 12.57 -17.08
C CYS A 131 5.85 11.47 -16.65
N LYS A 132 5.77 11.07 -15.38
CA LYS A 132 6.53 9.97 -14.81
C LYS A 132 5.56 8.91 -14.28
N GLU A 133 5.88 7.65 -14.51
CA GLU A 133 5.17 6.56 -13.85
C GLU A 133 5.51 6.55 -12.35
N SER A 134 4.48 6.59 -11.52
CA SER A 134 4.54 6.68 -10.07
C SER A 134 3.57 5.68 -9.45
N ASN A 135 4.10 4.84 -8.58
CA ASN A 135 3.32 3.87 -7.80
C ASN A 135 2.79 4.44 -6.47
N SER A 136 3.08 5.71 -6.15
CA SER A 136 2.73 6.32 -4.85
C SER A 136 1.22 6.29 -4.58
N LYS A 137 0.41 6.66 -5.59
CA LYS A 137 -1.05 6.62 -5.50
C LYS A 137 -1.54 5.18 -5.31
N VAL A 138 -1.06 4.23 -6.11
CA VAL A 138 -1.39 2.80 -6.00
C VAL A 138 -1.09 2.25 -4.61
N ARG A 139 0.09 2.53 -4.05
CA ARG A 139 0.48 2.09 -2.69
C ARG A 139 -0.40 2.67 -1.60
N THR A 140 -0.86 3.90 -1.76
CA THR A 140 -1.80 4.54 -0.83
C THR A 140 -3.13 3.79 -0.82
N PHE A 141 -3.64 3.38 -1.98
CA PHE A 141 -4.84 2.54 -2.08
C PHE A 141 -4.62 1.17 -1.42
N ILE A 142 -3.54 0.46 -1.78
CA ILE A 142 -3.22 -0.86 -1.23
C ILE A 142 -3.15 -0.82 0.30
N THR A 143 -2.49 0.19 0.87
CA THR A 143 -2.33 0.33 2.33
C THR A 143 -3.67 0.45 3.06
N ARG A 144 -4.66 1.12 2.46
CA ARG A 144 -6.02 1.21 3.02
C ARG A 144 -6.74 -0.14 2.93
N LEU A 145 -6.61 -0.82 1.80
CA LEU A 145 -7.25 -2.12 1.53
C LEU A 145 -6.65 -3.29 2.33
N LYS A 146 -5.43 -3.15 2.86
CA LYS A 146 -4.81 -4.14 3.77
C LYS A 146 -5.43 -4.18 5.16
N ARG A 147 -6.23 -3.18 5.54
CA ARG A 147 -6.81 -3.06 6.89
C ARG A 147 -8.24 -3.61 6.97
N LEU A 148 -8.46 -4.79 6.38
CA LEU A 148 -9.78 -5.42 6.31
C LEU A 148 -9.92 -6.67 7.18
N ASP A 149 -8.88 -7.08 7.94
CA ASP A 149 -8.90 -8.30 8.76
C ASP A 149 -10.06 -8.31 9.79
N GLY A 150 -10.33 -7.15 10.40
CA GLY A 150 -11.46 -6.99 11.33
C GLY A 150 -12.81 -7.15 10.64
N GLN A 151 -12.93 -6.64 9.41
CA GLN A 151 -14.12 -6.72 8.59
C GLN A 151 -14.35 -8.15 8.10
N PHE A 152 -13.30 -8.87 7.67
CA PHE A 152 -13.43 -10.30 7.35
C PHE A 152 -13.85 -11.12 8.57
N SER A 153 -13.37 -10.78 9.76
CA SER A 153 -13.77 -11.45 11.00
C SER A 153 -15.24 -11.20 11.35
N GLY A 154 -15.72 -9.96 11.15
CA GLY A 154 -17.14 -9.60 11.38
C GLY A 154 -18.08 -10.21 10.33
N ALA A 155 -17.71 -10.16 9.06
CA ALA A 155 -18.51 -10.69 7.94
C ALA A 155 -18.65 -12.22 7.97
N LYS A 156 -17.69 -12.93 8.59
CA LYS A 156 -17.77 -14.38 8.81
C LYS A 156 -19.08 -14.82 9.48
N LEU A 157 -19.60 -14.03 10.42
CA LEU A 157 -20.84 -14.36 11.13
C LEU A 157 -22.04 -14.47 10.17
N VAL A 158 -22.08 -13.60 9.16
CA VAL A 158 -23.13 -13.63 8.12
C VAL A 158 -23.07 -14.92 7.30
N VAL A 159 -21.87 -15.41 6.98
CA VAL A 159 -21.70 -16.68 6.24
C VAL A 159 -22.18 -17.87 7.07
N ILE A 160 -21.88 -17.87 8.38
CA ILE A 160 -22.34 -18.91 9.32
C ILE A 160 -23.86 -18.91 9.41
N ASP A 161 -24.48 -17.74 9.57
CA ASP A 161 -25.94 -17.60 9.71
C ASP A 161 -26.70 -18.08 8.47
N LYS A 162 -26.05 -18.05 7.29
CA LYS A 162 -26.60 -18.51 6.01
C LYS A 162 -26.30 -19.96 5.68
N GLU A 163 -25.69 -20.72 6.60
CA GLU A 163 -25.20 -22.08 6.37
C GLU A 163 -24.26 -22.18 5.15
N GLY A 164 -23.50 -21.11 4.89
CA GLY A 164 -22.55 -21.04 3.78
C GLY A 164 -21.28 -21.87 4.00
N ASP A 165 -20.51 -22.10 2.93
CA ASP A 165 -19.23 -22.80 3.00
C ASP A 165 -18.16 -21.91 3.66
N ILE A 166 -17.93 -22.13 4.96
CA ILE A 166 -16.98 -21.37 5.78
C ILE A 166 -15.54 -21.62 5.34
N GLU A 167 -15.20 -22.84 4.91
CA GLU A 167 -13.84 -23.18 4.47
C GLU A 167 -13.52 -22.42 3.18
N ARG A 168 -14.46 -22.43 2.22
CA ARG A 168 -14.34 -21.64 0.99
C ARG A 168 -14.19 -20.15 1.29
N TYR A 169 -14.91 -19.62 2.27
CA TYR A 169 -14.77 -18.23 2.69
C TYR A 169 -13.36 -17.91 3.17
N PHE A 170 -12.77 -18.74 4.04
CA PHE A 170 -11.41 -18.52 4.52
C PHE A 170 -10.36 -18.66 3.41
N ASP A 171 -10.51 -19.64 2.51
CA ASP A 171 -9.64 -19.77 1.33
C ASP A 171 -9.65 -18.49 0.48
N LEU A 172 -10.82 -17.88 0.30
CA LEU A 172 -10.95 -16.62 -0.45
C LEU A 172 -10.33 -15.43 0.29
N VAL A 173 -10.51 -15.35 1.61
CA VAL A 173 -9.87 -14.31 2.44
C VAL A 173 -8.35 -14.41 2.37
N ASP A 174 -7.81 -15.62 2.46
CA ASP A 174 -6.37 -15.87 2.34
C ASP A 174 -5.86 -15.56 0.93
N ARG A 175 -6.60 -15.95 -0.11
CA ARG A 175 -6.28 -15.59 -1.50
C ARG A 175 -6.24 -14.07 -1.69
N TYR A 176 -7.22 -13.35 -1.16
CA TYR A 176 -7.24 -11.89 -1.18
C TYR A 176 -6.01 -11.30 -0.47
N ASN A 177 -5.74 -11.71 0.76
CA ASN A 177 -4.64 -11.19 1.58
C ASN A 177 -3.26 -11.47 0.97
N ASN A 178 -3.07 -12.66 0.38
CA ASN A 178 -1.85 -13.05 -0.31
C ASN A 178 -1.65 -12.21 -1.58
N ALA A 179 -2.67 -12.08 -2.42
CA ALA A 179 -2.62 -11.28 -3.64
C ALA A 179 -2.36 -9.79 -3.33
N LEU A 180 -3.03 -9.22 -2.33
CA LEU A 180 -2.82 -7.82 -1.93
C LEU A 180 -1.42 -7.58 -1.35
N SER A 181 -0.86 -8.57 -0.66
CA SER A 181 0.51 -8.51 -0.17
C SER A 181 1.55 -8.65 -1.28
N ALA A 182 1.30 -9.52 -2.27
CA ALA A 182 2.12 -9.65 -3.47
C ALA A 182 2.10 -8.35 -4.30
N ALA A 183 0.91 -7.78 -4.53
CA ALA A 183 0.73 -6.47 -5.17
C ALA A 183 1.51 -5.37 -4.43
N ASN A 184 1.44 -5.33 -3.10
CA ASN A 184 2.20 -4.35 -2.32
C ASN A 184 3.72 -4.50 -2.53
N SER A 185 4.23 -5.75 -2.53
CA SER A 185 5.64 -6.02 -2.74
C SER A 185 6.10 -5.66 -4.14
N ALA A 186 5.37 -6.07 -5.18
CA ALA A 186 5.66 -5.76 -6.58
C ALA A 186 5.60 -4.24 -6.84
N SER A 187 4.62 -3.55 -6.23
CA SER A 187 4.56 -2.10 -6.34
C SER A 187 5.79 -1.46 -5.70
N TYR A 188 6.24 -1.95 -4.54
CA TYR A 188 7.42 -1.39 -3.87
C TYR A 188 8.68 -1.51 -4.72
N THR A 189 8.89 -2.65 -5.38
CA THR A 189 10.06 -2.86 -6.25
C THR A 189 10.02 -1.96 -7.49
N ALA A 190 8.84 -1.69 -8.04
CA ALA A 190 8.67 -0.75 -9.16
C ALA A 190 9.15 0.69 -8.85
N SER A 191 9.12 1.14 -7.59
CA SER A 191 9.69 2.46 -7.23
C SER A 191 11.20 2.54 -7.40
N MET A 192 11.90 1.40 -7.29
CA MET A 192 13.36 1.36 -7.20
C MET A 192 14.02 1.21 -8.58
N ASP A 193 13.25 1.23 -9.67
CA ASP A 193 13.80 1.17 -11.01
C ASP A 193 14.54 2.47 -11.37
N PHE A 194 15.86 2.42 -11.20
CA PHE A 194 16.82 3.44 -11.60
C PHE A 194 17.03 3.52 -13.12
N SER A 195 16.10 3.00 -13.93
CA SER A 195 16.17 3.05 -15.40
C SER A 195 16.32 4.49 -15.93
N SER A 196 15.83 5.48 -15.18
CA SER A 196 16.04 6.92 -15.44
C SER A 196 17.47 7.44 -15.17
N LEU A 197 18.29 6.75 -14.37
CA LEU A 197 19.69 7.16 -14.11
C LEU A 197 20.68 6.63 -15.14
N ASN A 198 20.33 5.56 -15.87
CA ASN A 198 21.19 4.97 -16.91
C ASN A 198 20.89 5.49 -18.32
N ALA A 199 19.75 6.16 -18.55
CA ALA A 199 19.43 6.76 -19.85
C ALA A 199 20.39 7.91 -20.24
N ASN A 200 21.11 8.50 -19.28
CA ASN A 200 22.06 9.59 -19.54
C ASN A 200 23.49 9.12 -19.88
N LYS A 201 23.75 7.81 -20.03
CA LYS A 201 25.08 7.27 -20.37
C LYS A 201 25.20 6.64 -21.75
N MET A 202 24.16 6.67 -22.60
CA MET A 202 24.21 6.03 -23.91
C MET A 202 24.43 7.04 -25.04
N ASP A 203 25.72 7.23 -25.30
CA ASP A 203 26.40 7.31 -26.60
C ASP A 203 25.80 8.07 -27.79
N THR A 204 26.68 8.86 -28.40
CA THR A 204 26.42 9.78 -29.52
C THR A 204 26.54 9.05 -30.86
N SER A 205 26.02 7.84 -30.96
CA SER A 205 26.10 7.02 -32.17
C SER A 205 24.75 6.40 -32.52
N LEU A 206 24.03 7.14 -33.36
CA LEU A 206 23.20 6.64 -34.47
C LEU A 206 22.85 5.15 -34.43
N ASN A 207 21.70 4.82 -33.83
CA ASN A 207 20.71 3.87 -34.33
C ASN A 207 19.42 4.06 -33.53
N LYS A 208 18.57 4.95 -34.05
CA LYS A 208 17.18 5.14 -33.59
C LYS A 208 16.34 4.04 -34.22
N GLU A 209 15.97 3.04 -33.46
CA GLU A 209 14.69 2.33 -33.55
C GLU A 209 14.62 1.40 -32.33
N ASP A 210 13.57 1.56 -31.53
CA ASP A 210 13.17 0.69 -30.41
C ASP A 210 14.04 0.69 -29.14
N GLN A 211 14.25 1.85 -28.52
CA GLN A 211 14.55 1.91 -27.08
C GLN A 211 13.28 1.60 -26.27
N GLN A 212 12.94 0.31 -26.22
CA GLN A 212 11.94 -0.23 -25.31
C GLN A 212 12.44 0.01 -23.87
N LEU A 213 11.68 0.76 -23.08
CA LEU A 213 11.90 0.98 -21.64
C LEU A 213 11.72 -0.36 -20.87
N SER A 214 12.60 -1.34 -21.07
CA SER A 214 12.32 -2.76 -20.83
C SER A 214 12.62 -3.27 -19.41
N GLY A 215 12.81 -2.39 -18.42
CA GLY A 215 13.20 -2.81 -17.06
C GLY A 215 12.12 -2.68 -16.00
N GLY A 216 11.26 -1.65 -16.09
CA GLY A 216 10.35 -1.28 -15.00
C GLY A 216 8.88 -1.60 -15.21
N SER A 217 8.46 -1.92 -16.45
CA SER A 217 7.06 -2.28 -16.75
C SER A 217 6.61 -3.53 -16.00
N ASP A 218 7.50 -4.52 -15.86
CA ASP A 218 7.13 -5.85 -15.43
C ASP A 218 6.63 -5.87 -13.97
N ASN A 219 7.19 -5.03 -13.11
CA ASN A 219 6.77 -4.94 -11.71
C ASN A 219 5.38 -4.27 -11.55
N MET A 220 5.09 -3.24 -12.35
CA MET A 220 3.78 -2.57 -12.31
C MET A 220 2.70 -3.42 -12.97
N ASP A 221 3.03 -4.13 -14.03
CA ASP A 221 2.11 -5.10 -14.65
C ASP A 221 1.79 -6.27 -13.71
N ASN A 222 2.81 -6.82 -13.03
CA ASN A 222 2.62 -7.82 -11.99
C ASN A 222 1.74 -7.28 -10.84
N THR A 223 1.96 -6.04 -10.40
CA THR A 223 1.10 -5.39 -9.42
C THR A 223 -0.36 -5.36 -9.89
N LYS A 224 -0.60 -5.01 -11.16
CA LYS A 224 -1.94 -4.96 -11.74
C LYS A 224 -2.59 -6.34 -11.78
N ILE A 225 -1.84 -7.39 -12.13
CA ILE A 225 -2.32 -8.78 -12.14
C ILE A 225 -2.75 -9.20 -10.73
N GLU A 226 -1.90 -8.99 -9.73
CA GLU A 226 -2.22 -9.35 -8.34
C GLU A 226 -3.43 -8.58 -7.79
N LEU A 227 -3.60 -7.30 -8.16
CA LEU A 227 -4.79 -6.53 -7.80
C LEU A 227 -6.07 -7.07 -8.46
N ARG A 228 -5.99 -7.63 -9.67
CA ARG A 228 -7.14 -8.33 -10.29
C ARG A 228 -7.48 -9.61 -9.54
N THR A 229 -6.48 -10.41 -9.16
CA THR A 229 -6.68 -11.60 -8.33
C THR A 229 -7.36 -11.24 -7.01
N ALA A 230 -6.94 -10.15 -6.36
CA ALA A 230 -7.59 -9.64 -5.16
C ALA A 230 -9.04 -9.19 -5.44
N LEU A 231 -9.30 -8.54 -6.58
CA LEU A 231 -10.65 -8.11 -6.97
C LEU A 231 -11.59 -9.31 -7.19
N GLU A 232 -11.11 -10.36 -7.83
CA GLU A 232 -11.86 -11.61 -8.02
C GLU A 232 -12.23 -12.22 -6.66
N ALA A 233 -11.24 -12.38 -5.78
CA ALA A 233 -11.45 -12.96 -4.45
C ALA A 233 -12.46 -12.15 -3.61
N ILE A 234 -12.30 -10.81 -3.54
CA ILE A 234 -13.25 -9.98 -2.78
C ILE A 234 -14.63 -9.93 -3.43
N THR A 235 -14.71 -10.07 -4.76
CA THR A 235 -16.01 -10.17 -5.45
C THR A 235 -16.72 -11.45 -5.04
N GLU A 236 -16.05 -12.60 -5.10
CA GLU A 236 -16.63 -13.88 -4.64
C GLU A 236 -17.05 -13.81 -3.16
N ILE A 237 -16.22 -13.22 -2.29
CA ILE A 237 -16.57 -12.99 -0.88
C ILE A 237 -17.86 -12.17 -0.76
N THR A 238 -17.98 -11.05 -1.48
CA THR A 238 -19.19 -10.21 -1.42
C THR A 238 -20.43 -10.92 -1.95
N GLU A 239 -20.30 -11.81 -2.92
CA GLU A 239 -21.45 -12.60 -3.40
C GLU A 239 -21.89 -13.65 -2.38
N MET A 240 -20.97 -14.25 -1.61
CA MET A 240 -21.32 -15.16 -0.50
C MET A 240 -22.02 -14.45 0.67
N LEU A 241 -21.83 -13.13 0.79
CA LEU A 241 -22.42 -12.31 1.85
C LEU A 241 -23.82 -11.79 1.51
N LYS A 242 -24.24 -11.86 0.23
CA LYS A 242 -25.61 -11.51 -0.22
C LYS A 242 -26.62 -12.59 0.10
#